data_AF-A0A2E9LVA1-F1
#
_entry.id   AF-A0A2E9LVA1-F1
#
_cell.length_a   1.000
_cell.length_b   1.000
_cell.length_c   1.000
_cell.angle_alpha   90.00
_cell.angle_beta   90.00
_cell.angle_gamma   90.00
#
_symmetry.space_group_name_H-M   'P 1'
#
loop_
_entity.id
_entity.type
_entity.pdbx_description
1 polymer ?
#
loop_
_entity_poly.entity_id
_entity_poly.type
_entity_poly.pdbx_seq_one_letter_code
_entity_poly.pdbx_strand_id
1 'polypeptide(L)' 'MSKNKTKVRLLFVDNGLYHHEDIEISTELIEQYPRLIDCLREEPTVLQQLYLDITRLCAAYQTE' A
#
# COMPACT_ATOMS: atom_id res chain seq x y z
N MET A 1 -19.59 -3.79 -11.01
CA MET A 1 -18.68 -4.91 -10.73
C MET A 1 -18.19 -4.74 -9.31
N SER A 2 -18.41 -5.72 -8.44
CA SER A 2 -18.02 -5.66 -7.03
C SER A 2 -16.51 -5.51 -6.98
N LYS A 3 -16.04 -4.30 -6.66
CA LYS A 3 -14.62 -4.00 -6.52
C LYS A 3 -14.11 -4.78 -5.32
N ASN A 4 -13.57 -5.97 -5.55
CA ASN A 4 -12.85 -6.68 -4.50
C ASN A 4 -11.71 -5.78 -4.07
N LYS A 5 -11.72 -5.40 -2.80
CA LYS A 5 -10.68 -4.60 -2.20
C LYS A 5 -9.94 -5.48 -1.21
N THR A 6 -8.63 -5.41 -1.28
CA THR A 6 -7.72 -6.08 -0.38
C THR A 6 -7.20 -5.07 0.63
N LYS A 7 -7.22 -5.45 1.91
CA LYS A 7 -6.59 -4.66 2.97
C LYS A 7 -5.08 -4.85 2.92
N VAL A 8 -4.39 -3.73 2.98
CA VAL A 8 -2.93 -3.66 2.96
C VAL A 8 -2.50 -2.85 4.16
N ARG A 9 -1.58 -3.42 4.94
CA ARG A 9 -0.92 -2.71 6.02
C ARG A 9 0.44 -2.22 5.55
N LEU A 10 0.61 -0.91 5.61
CA LEU A 10 1.88 -0.24 5.38
C LEU A 10 2.58 -0.05 6.72
N LEU A 11 3.87 -0.34 6.77
CA LEU A 11 4.70 -0.12 7.96
C LEU A 11 5.76 0.92 7.64
N PHE A 12 5.78 1.97 8.43
CA PHE A 12 6.68 3.11 8.29
C PHE A 12 7.52 3.29 9.54
N VAL A 13 8.71 3.88 9.36
CA VAL A 13 9.56 4.30 10.47
C VAL A 13 9.73 5.81 10.49
N ASP A 14 9.57 6.41 11.67
CA ASP A 14 9.87 7.81 11.96
C ASP A 14 10.85 7.90 13.12
N ASN A 15 12.10 8.27 12.86
CA ASN A 15 13.09 8.48 13.92
C ASN A 15 13.18 7.30 14.92
N GLY A 16 13.03 6.06 14.44
CA GLY A 16 13.04 4.83 15.25
C GLY A 16 11.68 4.41 15.82
N LEU A 17 10.61 5.19 15.61
CA LEU A 17 9.24 4.84 15.95
C LEU A 17 8.55 4.16 14.77
N TYR A 18 7.88 3.05 15.02
CA TYR A 18 7.13 2.32 14.00
C TYR A 18 5.66 2.72 14.05
N HIS A 19 5.12 3.09 12.89
CA HIS A 19 3.68 3.30 12.71
C HIS A 19 3.17 2.45 11.55
N HIS A 20 1.90 2.05 11.64
CA HIS A 20 1.24 1.33 10.57
C HIS A 20 -0.01 2.09 10.10
N GLU A 21 -0.31 1.91 8.83
CA GLU A 21 -1.51 2.45 8.20
C GLU A 21 -2.19 1.35 7.39
N ASP A 22 -3.50 1.20 7.58
CA ASP A 22 -4.30 0.20 6.89
C ASP A 22 -5.07 0.89 5.76
N ILE A 23 -4.81 0.45 4.53
CA ILE A 23 -5.46 0.97 3.33
C ILE A 23 -6.19 -0.13 2.58
N GLU A 24 -7.12 0.25 1.72
CA GLU A 24 -7.84 -0.67 0.85
C GLU A 24 -7.46 -0.43 -0.62
N ILE A 25 -6.83 -1.41 -1.26
CA ILE A 25 -6.46 -1.36 -2.67
C ILE A 25 -7.32 -2.35 -3.47
N SER A 26 -7.64 -2.05 -4.72
CA SER A 26 -8.33 -3.00 -5.61
C SER A 26 -7.49 -4.28 -5.75
N THR A 27 -8.11 -5.44 -5.53
CA THR A 27 -7.43 -6.74 -5.66
C THR A 27 -6.85 -6.93 -7.06
N GLU A 28 -7.56 -6.46 -8.09
CA GLU A 28 -7.11 -6.50 -9.49
C GLU A 28 -5.79 -5.75 -9.71
N LEU A 29 -5.55 -4.66 -8.98
CA LEU A 29 -4.29 -3.92 -9.07
C LEU A 29 -3.18 -4.70 -8.38
N ILE A 30 -3.43 -5.26 -7.19
CA ILE A 30 -2.42 -6.06 -6.49
C ILE A 30 -1.97 -7.26 -7.34
N GLU A 31 -2.89 -7.92 -8.05
CA GLU A 31 -2.56 -9.04 -8.93
C GLU A 31 -1.74 -8.63 -10.16
N GLN A 32 -1.90 -7.40 -10.66
CA GLN A 32 -1.15 -6.87 -11.80
C GLN A 32 0.29 -6.50 -11.44
N TYR A 33 0.57 -6.23 -10.16
CA TYR A 33 1.91 -5.88 -9.68
C TYR A 33 2.53 -7.04 -8.89
N PRO A 34 3.57 -7.70 -9.42
CA PRO A 34 4.28 -8.77 -8.71
C PRO A 34 4.84 -8.34 -7.35
N ARG A 35 5.10 -7.04 -7.17
CA ARG A 35 5.50 -6.45 -5.90
C ARG A 35 4.52 -5.34 -5.53
N LEU A 36 3.96 -5.45 -4.34
CA LEU A 36 3.02 -4.47 -3.79
C LEU A 36 3.61 -3.05 -3.71
N ILE A 37 4.93 -2.93 -3.50
CA ILE A 37 5.61 -1.64 -3.49
C ILE A 37 5.59 -0.94 -4.85
N ASP A 38 5.56 -1.69 -5.96
CA ASP A 38 5.51 -1.10 -7.30
C ASP A 38 4.11 -0.53 -7.55
N CYS A 39 3.05 -1.25 -7.12
CA CYS A 39 1.68 -0.74 -7.12
C CYS A 39 1.54 0.59 -6.34
N LEU A 40 2.18 0.68 -5.16
CA LEU A 40 2.16 1.88 -4.32
C LEU A 40 2.93 3.07 -4.92
N ARG A 41 3.77 2.85 -5.92
CA ARG A 41 4.60 3.89 -6.57
C ARG A 41 4.10 4.30 -7.94
N GLU A 42 3.47 3.38 -8.65
CA GLU A 42 3.10 3.56 -10.04
C GLU A 42 1.61 3.86 -10.21
N GLU A 43 0.74 3.35 -9.31
CA GLU A 43 -0.70 3.49 -9.52
C GLU A 43 -1.28 4.84 -9.11
N PRO A 44 -1.75 5.66 -10.08
CA PRO A 44 -2.28 6.99 -9.76
C PRO A 44 -3.52 6.92 -8.87
N THR A 45 -4.33 5.86 -9.00
CA THR A 45 -5.54 5.68 -8.22
C THR A 45 -5.26 5.42 -6.74
N VAL A 46 -4.12 4.79 -6.42
CA VAL A 46 -3.65 4.56 -5.06
C VAL A 46 -2.97 5.82 -4.52
N LEU A 47 -2.13 6.46 -5.33
CA LEU A 47 -1.43 7.71 -4.99
C LEU A 47 -2.38 8.90 -4.73
N GLN A 48 -3.57 8.91 -5.34
CA GLN A 48 -4.60 9.91 -5.06
C GLN A 48 -5.27 9.73 -3.69
N GLN A 49 -5.21 8.54 -3.12
CA GLN A 49 -5.87 8.20 -1.85
C GLN A 49 -4.93 8.32 -0.66
N LEU A 50 -3.62 8.24 -0.90
CA LEU A 50 -2.61 8.17 0.13
C LEU A 50 -1.36 8.97 -0.28
N TYR A 51 -0.89 9.82 0.63
CA TYR A 51 0.42 10.45 0.49
C TYR A 51 1.48 9.56 1.14
N LEU A 52 2.30 8.90 0.32
CA LEU A 52 3.25 7.88 0.79
C LEU A 52 4.69 8.40 0.69
N ASP A 53 5.37 8.52 1.84
CA ASP A 53 6.81 8.78 1.87
C ASP A 53 7.59 7.48 1.63
N ILE A 54 7.95 7.26 0.36
CA ILE A 54 8.64 6.04 -0.08
C ILE A 54 9.99 5.86 0.62
N THR A 55 10.66 6.94 1.03
CA THR A 55 11.96 6.85 1.72
C THR A 55 11.84 6.28 3.12
N ARG A 56 10.63 6.32 3.69
CA ARG A 56 10.32 5.93 5.07
C ARG A 56 9.48 4.65 5.17
N LEU A 57 8.96 4.15 4.06
CA LEU A 57 8.24 2.88 3.98
C LEU A 57 9.22 1.71 4.15
N CYS A 58 9.07 0.95 5.23
CA CYS A 58 9.91 -0.20 5.50
C CYS A 58 9.38 -1.48 4.84
N ALA A 59 8.06 -1.66 4.83
CA ALA A 59 7.41 -2.83 4.26
C ALA A 59 5.92 -2.57 4.00
N ALA A 60 5.34 -3.37 3.12
CA ALA A 60 3.91 -3.43 2.85
C ALA A 60 3.47 -4.89 2.80
N TYR A 61 2.41 -5.23 3.53
CA TYR A 61 1.89 -6.59 3.64
C TYR A 61 0.39 -6.62 3.35
N GLN A 62 -0.05 -7.66 2.65
CA GLN A 62 -1.46 -7.99 2.59
C GLN A 62 -1.90 -8.49 3.97
N THR A 63 -3.03 -7.98 4.46
CA THR A 63 -3.63 -8.42 5.72
C THR A 63 -4.95 -9.10 5.45
N GLU A 64 -5.26 -10.13 6.25
CA GLU A 64 -6.57 -10.79 6.28
C GLU A 64 -7.67 -9.87 6.84
#